data_AF-A0A164ZB19-F1
#
_entry.id   AF-A0A164ZB19-F1
#
_cell.length_a   1.000
_cell.length_b   1.000
_cell.length_c   1.000
_cell.angle_alpha   90.00
_cell.angle_beta   90.00
_cell.angle_gamma   90.00
#
_symmetry.space_group_name_H-M   'P 1'
#
loop_
_entity.id
_entity.type
_entity.pdbx_description
1 polymer ?
#
loop_
_entity_poly.entity_id
_entity_poly.type
_entity_poly.pdbx_seq_one_letter_code
_entity_poly.pdbx_strand_id
1 'polypeptide(L)'
;MDYPTPMAKVSGRRPQSDLDAEVDEMILDYLIWSASKAFLDCNKEGQNDEISSSHFPLAESAFSLVDAFLKIFKSKHPERQTLSPVRHRLALLRYCSIFFCGPDYSAFTVPSLISLRDRNLARAKAWQAHQSTVVDTQIFQEIDISAMTIFSSKAFRSGDNSIHEQFRESTQNPYKTANDILLLDTLPLFMEFSAAELLTTCEMDITTAWVGLAGEYMLQSVLEQYLIQGLKGLESAKEAFAWGFGALKADEPSNSMVGQANTPFDEDLHSSTPSSQHTMLADVRQKFLSELLPKNGKDMEFNLKYLLTKYPRRPFFQRIASLLETLLTVQSPPALSKFELGLLDGLSASEMEAVRNRVGCR
;
A
#
# COMPACT_ATOMS: atom_id res chain seq x y z
N MET A 1 -35.74 -31.77 -51.79
CA MET A 1 -36.88 -31.35 -50.96
C MET A 1 -36.37 -31.29 -49.55
N ASP A 2 -36.01 -30.07 -49.15
CA ASP A 2 -35.31 -29.75 -47.92
C ASP A 2 -36.24 -29.84 -46.71
N TYR A 3 -35.77 -30.51 -45.67
CA TYR A 3 -36.40 -30.46 -44.35
C TYR A 3 -36.00 -29.14 -43.66
N PRO A 4 -36.94 -28.43 -43.00
CA PRO A 4 -36.60 -27.23 -42.28
C PRO A 4 -35.87 -27.59 -40.98
N THR A 5 -34.62 -27.15 -40.87
CA THR A 5 -33.84 -27.17 -39.63
C THR A 5 -34.54 -26.34 -38.56
N PRO A 6 -34.85 -26.87 -37.37
CA PRO A 6 -35.42 -26.08 -36.30
C PRO A 6 -34.36 -25.11 -35.78
N MET A 7 -34.64 -23.81 -35.90
CA MET A 7 -33.84 -22.76 -35.25
C MET A 7 -33.89 -22.97 -33.73
N ALA A 8 -32.75 -23.32 -33.15
CA ALA A 8 -32.53 -23.25 -31.73
C ALA A 8 -32.74 -21.80 -31.27
N LYS A 9 -33.85 -21.55 -30.56
CA LYS A 9 -34.01 -20.32 -29.78
C LYS A 9 -32.93 -20.32 -28.72
N VAL A 10 -31.89 -19.51 -28.93
CA VAL A 10 -30.94 -19.13 -27.87
C VAL A 10 -31.71 -18.27 -26.87
N SER A 11 -32.41 -18.92 -25.94
CA SER A 11 -33.00 -18.27 -24.77
C SER A 11 -31.92 -18.15 -23.69
N GLY A 12 -30.90 -17.34 -23.95
CA GLY A 12 -29.86 -17.02 -22.98
C GLY A 12 -30.27 -15.83 -22.09
N ARG A 13 -31.37 -15.95 -21.32
CA ARG A 13 -31.58 -15.00 -20.21
C ARG A 13 -30.67 -15.46 -19.07
N ARG A 14 -29.68 -14.64 -18.71
CA ARG A 14 -28.86 -14.87 -17.52
C ARG A 14 -29.76 -14.95 -16.28
N PRO A 15 -29.38 -15.73 -15.25
CA PRO A 15 -30.07 -15.71 -13.97
C PRO A 15 -30.07 -14.28 -13.39
N GLN A 16 -31.21 -13.83 -12.87
CA GLN A 16 -31.35 -12.50 -12.27
C GLN A 16 -30.35 -12.27 -11.12
N SER A 17 -30.01 -13.34 -10.38
CA SER A 17 -29.01 -13.31 -9.30
C SER A 17 -27.63 -12.89 -9.77
N ASP A 18 -27.23 -13.29 -10.97
CA ASP A 18 -25.89 -13.01 -11.50
C ASP A 18 -25.79 -11.54 -11.95
N LEU A 19 -26.89 -11.03 -12.52
CA LEU A 19 -27.03 -9.63 -12.91
C LEU A 19 -27.03 -8.70 -11.69
N ASP A 20 -27.80 -9.03 -10.65
CA ASP A 20 -27.85 -8.24 -9.42
C ASP A 20 -26.46 -8.15 -8.76
N ALA A 21 -25.72 -9.25 -8.78
CA ALA A 21 -24.35 -9.30 -8.25
C ALA A 21 -23.34 -8.53 -9.11
N GLU A 22 -23.48 -8.52 -10.45
CA GLU A 22 -22.66 -7.68 -11.35
C GLU A 22 -22.92 -6.19 -11.10
N VAL A 23 -24.19 -5.79 -10.91
CA VAL A 23 -24.57 -4.40 -10.61
C VAL A 23 -24.01 -3.98 -9.25
N ASP A 24 -24.18 -4.80 -8.21
CA ASP A 24 -23.63 -4.53 -6.89
C ASP A 24 -22.10 -4.40 -6.94
N GLU A 25 -21.42 -5.22 -7.75
CA GLU A 25 -19.97 -5.14 -7.95
C GLU A 25 -19.54 -3.86 -8.68
N MET A 26 -20.28 -3.43 -9.70
CA MET A 26 -20.05 -2.14 -10.37
C MET A 26 -20.22 -0.94 -9.42
N ILE A 27 -21.22 -1.00 -8.54
CA ILE A 27 -21.43 0.05 -7.52
C ILE A 27 -20.26 0.07 -6.54
N LEU A 28 -19.85 -1.10 -6.02
CA LEU A 28 -18.71 -1.20 -5.11
C LEU A 28 -17.45 -0.64 -5.76
N ASP A 29 -17.17 -1.00 -7.01
CA ASP A 29 -16.02 -0.55 -7.77
C ASP A 29 -15.98 0.99 -7.94
N TYR A 30 -17.13 1.59 -8.26
CA TYR A 30 -17.30 3.03 -8.33
C TYR A 30 -17.02 3.72 -6.99
N LEU A 31 -17.61 3.21 -5.91
CA LEU A 31 -17.46 3.80 -4.58
C LEU A 31 -16.00 3.76 -4.12
N ILE A 32 -15.31 2.65 -4.36
CA ILE A 32 -13.89 2.50 -4.01
C ILE A 32 -13.04 3.52 -4.76
N TRP A 33 -13.22 3.62 -6.08
CA TRP A 33 -12.46 4.57 -6.91
C TRP A 33 -12.72 6.02 -6.49
N SER A 34 -13.98 6.38 -6.24
CA SER A 34 -14.38 7.72 -5.81
C SER A 34 -13.78 8.08 -4.45
N ALA A 35 -13.81 7.15 -3.48
CA ALA A 35 -13.19 7.36 -2.17
C ALA A 35 -11.66 7.51 -2.27
N SER A 36 -10.99 6.67 -3.09
CA SER A 36 -9.53 6.78 -3.30
C SER A 36 -9.16 8.13 -3.89
N LYS A 37 -9.93 8.59 -4.88
CA LYS A 37 -9.76 9.90 -5.49
C LYS A 37 -9.93 11.02 -4.46
N ALA A 38 -10.96 10.95 -3.63
CA ALA A 38 -11.22 11.95 -2.59
C ALA A 38 -10.04 12.07 -1.59
N PHE A 39 -9.44 10.96 -1.15
CA PHE A 39 -8.25 11.03 -0.28
C PHE A 39 -7.08 11.75 -0.95
N LEU A 40 -6.83 11.45 -2.21
CA LEU A 40 -5.72 12.05 -2.95
C LEU A 40 -5.96 13.54 -3.25
N ASP A 41 -7.18 13.91 -3.63
CA ASP A 41 -7.55 15.31 -3.90
C ASP A 41 -7.43 16.16 -2.61
N CYS A 42 -7.95 15.67 -1.48
CA CYS A 42 -7.78 16.36 -0.20
C CYS A 42 -6.30 16.49 0.22
N ASN A 43 -5.46 15.49 -0.05
CA ASN A 43 -4.03 15.58 0.22
C ASN A 43 -3.33 16.64 -0.66
N LYS A 44 -3.77 16.85 -1.91
CA LYS A 44 -3.25 17.93 -2.77
C LYS A 44 -3.61 19.31 -2.24
N GLU A 45 -4.85 19.47 -1.80
CA GLU A 45 -5.34 20.72 -1.22
C GLU A 45 -4.58 21.06 0.07
N GLY A 46 -4.40 20.08 0.96
CA GLY A 46 -3.65 20.25 2.21
C GLY A 46 -2.15 20.51 2.06
N GLN A 47 -1.54 20.20 0.90
CA GLN A 47 -0.13 20.57 0.66
C GLN A 47 0.09 22.06 0.39
N ASN A 48 -0.96 22.78 0.00
CA ASN A 48 -0.89 24.21 -0.34
C ASN A 48 -1.14 25.12 0.87
N ASP A 49 -1.80 24.63 1.92
CA ASP A 49 -2.09 25.40 3.12
C ASP A 49 -1.17 24.97 4.29
N GLU A 50 -0.30 25.88 4.75
CA GLU A 50 0.63 25.68 5.89
C GLU A 50 -0.08 25.47 7.24
N ILE A 51 -1.41 25.60 7.29
CA ILE A 51 -2.19 25.59 8.52
C ILE A 51 -3.44 24.75 8.33
N SER A 52 -3.35 23.44 8.54
CA SER A 52 -4.35 22.68 9.30
C SER A 52 -3.99 21.21 9.35
N SER A 53 -4.10 20.63 10.54
CA SER A 53 -4.47 19.23 10.73
C SER A 53 -5.71 18.95 9.88
N SER A 54 -5.50 18.42 8.68
CA SER A 54 -6.50 18.24 7.64
C SER A 54 -7.53 17.20 8.08
N HIS A 55 -8.70 17.67 8.49
CA HIS A 55 -9.89 16.81 8.50
C HIS A 55 -10.20 16.44 7.05
N PHE A 56 -10.50 15.16 6.80
CA PHE A 56 -10.82 14.64 5.47
C PHE A 56 -12.32 14.30 5.38
N PRO A 57 -13.26 15.17 5.75
CA PRO A 57 -14.65 14.78 5.99
C PRO A 57 -15.32 14.17 4.76
N LEU A 58 -14.98 14.65 3.56
CA LEU A 58 -15.48 14.10 2.30
C LEU A 58 -14.92 12.70 2.01
N ALA A 59 -13.60 12.51 2.17
CA ALA A 59 -12.98 11.21 1.94
C ALA A 59 -13.37 10.19 3.03
N GLU A 60 -13.52 10.63 4.28
CA GLU A 60 -14.02 9.83 5.40
C GLU A 60 -15.47 9.37 5.17
N SER A 61 -16.34 10.28 4.72
CA SER A 61 -17.72 9.93 4.37
C SER A 61 -17.77 8.94 3.20
N ALA A 62 -16.94 9.15 2.17
CA ALA A 62 -16.87 8.25 1.02
C ALA A 62 -16.34 6.86 1.44
N PHE A 63 -15.34 6.81 2.29
CA PHE A 63 -14.80 5.56 2.83
C PHE A 63 -15.82 4.80 3.70
N SER A 64 -16.55 5.52 4.56
CA SER A 64 -17.60 4.93 5.39
C SER A 64 -18.70 4.30 4.53
N LEU A 65 -19.04 4.94 3.41
CA LEU A 65 -19.99 4.40 2.44
C LEU A 65 -19.46 3.13 1.77
N VAL A 66 -18.17 3.08 1.40
CA VAL A 66 -17.52 1.87 0.88
C VAL A 66 -17.59 0.73 1.90
N ASP A 67 -17.25 0.98 3.17
CA ASP A 67 -17.28 -0.06 4.21
C ASP A 67 -18.69 -0.60 4.45
N ALA A 68 -19.68 0.28 4.55
CA ALA A 68 -21.08 -0.10 4.69
C ALA A 68 -21.56 -0.93 3.48
N PHE A 69 -21.23 -0.50 2.27
CA PHE A 69 -21.62 -1.21 1.05
C PHE A 69 -20.90 -2.56 0.91
N LEU A 70 -19.62 -2.63 1.27
CA LEU A 70 -18.84 -3.87 1.23
C LEU A 70 -19.42 -4.94 2.19
N LYS A 71 -19.93 -4.53 3.36
CA LYS A 71 -20.64 -5.43 4.28
C LYS A 71 -21.93 -5.96 3.66
N ILE A 72 -22.71 -5.09 3.01
CA ILE A 72 -23.93 -5.49 2.30
C ILE A 72 -23.60 -6.44 1.15
N PHE A 73 -22.59 -6.11 0.33
CA PHE A 73 -22.14 -6.92 -0.80
C PHE A 73 -21.77 -8.33 -0.34
N LYS A 74 -20.92 -8.46 0.70
CA LYS A 74 -20.51 -9.75 1.26
C LYS A 74 -21.67 -10.54 1.86
N SER A 75 -22.65 -9.86 2.46
CA SER A 75 -23.85 -10.51 3.01
C SER A 75 -24.79 -11.03 1.92
N LYS A 76 -24.92 -10.31 0.81
CA LYS A 76 -25.79 -10.69 -0.32
C LYS A 76 -25.14 -11.74 -1.22
N HIS A 77 -23.81 -11.66 -1.40
CA HIS A 77 -23.05 -12.48 -2.34
C HIS A 77 -21.88 -13.21 -1.65
N PRO A 78 -22.15 -14.07 -0.65
CA PRO A 78 -21.11 -14.66 0.20
C PRO A 78 -20.12 -15.55 -0.55
N GLU A 79 -20.56 -16.19 -1.64
CA GLU A 79 -19.74 -17.09 -2.45
C GLU A 79 -19.02 -16.38 -3.60
N ARG A 80 -19.35 -15.11 -3.87
CA ARG A 80 -18.77 -14.37 -5.00
C ARG A 80 -17.41 -13.79 -4.61
N GLN A 81 -16.39 -14.20 -5.34
CA GLN A 81 -15.10 -13.54 -5.27
C GLN A 81 -15.16 -12.23 -6.05
N THR A 82 -14.72 -11.14 -5.44
CA THR A 82 -14.58 -9.84 -6.12
C THR A 82 -13.57 -9.95 -7.26
N LEU A 83 -13.90 -9.40 -8.42
CA LEU A 83 -13.05 -9.34 -9.59
C LEU A 83 -11.71 -8.68 -9.28
N SER A 84 -10.68 -9.08 -10.04
CA SER A 84 -9.32 -8.59 -9.85
C SER A 84 -9.23 -7.05 -9.78
N PRO A 85 -9.82 -6.26 -10.70
CA PRO A 85 -9.71 -4.80 -10.66
C PRO A 85 -10.30 -4.15 -9.40
N VAL A 86 -11.37 -4.72 -8.86
CA VAL A 86 -12.02 -4.22 -7.63
C VAL A 86 -11.13 -4.48 -6.42
N ARG A 87 -10.47 -5.64 -6.36
CA ARG A 87 -9.52 -5.98 -5.28
C ARG A 87 -8.33 -5.01 -5.26
N HIS A 88 -7.76 -4.77 -6.43
CA HIS A 88 -6.67 -3.83 -6.68
C HIS A 88 -6.99 -2.41 -6.18
N ARG A 89 -8.12 -1.84 -6.63
CA ARG A 89 -8.61 -0.55 -6.15
C ARG A 89 -8.89 -0.53 -4.64
N LEU A 90 -9.40 -1.63 -4.09
CA LEU A 90 -9.65 -1.73 -2.65
C LEU A 90 -8.35 -1.71 -1.84
N ALA A 91 -7.28 -2.34 -2.34
CA ALA A 91 -5.96 -2.29 -1.70
C ALA A 91 -5.39 -0.87 -1.73
N LEU A 92 -5.50 -0.16 -2.87
CA LEU A 92 -5.12 1.24 -2.98
C LEU A 92 -5.90 2.11 -1.98
N LEU A 93 -7.23 1.99 -1.93
CA LEU A 93 -8.08 2.73 -1.00
C LEU A 93 -7.67 2.50 0.45
N ARG A 94 -7.48 1.23 0.83
CA ARG A 94 -7.05 0.84 2.17
C ARG A 94 -5.73 1.51 2.53
N TYR A 95 -4.75 1.45 1.63
CA TYR A 95 -3.47 2.08 1.87
C TYR A 95 -3.59 3.61 1.98
N CYS A 96 -4.31 4.27 1.08
CA CYS A 96 -4.58 5.71 1.16
C CYS A 96 -5.20 6.10 2.51
N SER A 97 -6.23 5.37 2.96
CA SER A 97 -6.91 5.66 4.22
C SER A 97 -5.96 5.59 5.42
N ILE A 98 -5.09 4.58 5.46
CA ILE A 98 -4.11 4.43 6.54
C ILE A 98 -3.03 5.51 6.45
N PHE A 99 -2.47 5.70 5.25
CA PHE A 99 -1.31 6.55 5.05
C PHE A 99 -1.61 8.03 5.26
N PHE A 100 -2.80 8.50 4.87
CA PHE A 100 -3.19 9.91 4.99
C PHE A 100 -3.96 10.24 6.27
N CYS A 101 -4.80 9.33 6.78
CA CYS A 101 -5.75 9.68 7.84
C CYS A 101 -5.47 8.98 9.18
N GLY A 102 -4.55 8.01 9.24
CA GLY A 102 -4.26 7.29 10.48
C GLY A 102 -5.38 6.33 10.92
N PRO A 103 -5.26 5.67 12.08
CA PRO A 103 -6.12 4.56 12.47
C PRO A 103 -7.52 4.98 12.91
N ASP A 104 -7.71 6.20 13.43
CA ASP A 104 -9.05 6.72 13.82
C ASP A 104 -10.06 6.68 12.66
N TYR A 105 -9.55 6.72 11.42
CA TYR A 105 -10.34 6.78 10.20
C TYR A 105 -10.07 5.61 9.25
N SER A 106 -9.17 4.71 9.61
CA SER A 106 -8.88 3.51 8.83
C SER A 106 -9.90 2.41 9.17
N ALA A 107 -10.31 1.60 8.19
CA ALA A 107 -11.05 0.36 8.47
C ALA A 107 -10.22 -0.68 9.26
N PHE A 108 -8.96 -0.37 9.56
CA PHE A 108 -8.08 -1.25 10.31
C PHE A 108 -8.31 -1.03 11.79
N THR A 109 -8.89 -2.04 12.41
CA THR A 109 -8.86 -2.16 13.86
C THR A 109 -7.41 -2.32 14.32
N VAL A 110 -7.07 -1.88 15.54
CA VAL A 110 -5.75 -2.15 16.14
C VAL A 110 -5.35 -3.62 16.01
N PRO A 111 -6.23 -4.62 16.27
CA PRO A 111 -5.94 -6.02 15.98
C PRO A 111 -5.52 -6.33 14.53
N SER A 112 -6.12 -5.65 13.54
CA SER A 112 -5.78 -5.83 12.13
C SER A 112 -4.38 -5.29 11.81
N LEU A 113 -3.98 -4.17 12.43
CA LEU A 113 -2.63 -3.62 12.30
C LEU A 113 -1.59 -4.53 12.97
N ILE A 114 -1.90 -5.05 14.16
CA ILE A 114 -1.04 -6.02 14.86
C ILE A 114 -0.87 -7.27 14.01
N SER A 115 -1.96 -7.83 13.46
CA SER A 115 -1.88 -9.00 12.58
C SER A 115 -1.02 -8.74 11.35
N LEU A 116 -1.12 -7.54 10.77
CA LEU A 116 -0.31 -7.14 9.63
C LEU A 116 1.18 -7.02 10.00
N ARG A 117 1.45 -6.49 11.19
CA ARG A 117 2.80 -6.42 11.77
C ARG A 117 3.38 -7.81 12.04
N ASP A 118 2.60 -8.71 12.61
CA ASP A 118 3.00 -10.09 12.90
C ASP A 118 3.35 -10.85 11.62
N ARG A 119 2.57 -10.66 10.54
CA ARG A 119 2.89 -11.19 9.22
C ARG A 119 4.21 -10.64 8.69
N ASN A 120 4.46 -9.34 8.85
CA ASN A 120 5.72 -8.73 8.44
C ASN A 120 6.92 -9.33 9.19
N LEU A 121 6.78 -9.50 10.50
CA LEU A 121 7.81 -10.09 11.34
C LEU A 121 8.06 -11.56 11.00
N ALA A 122 7.00 -12.34 10.74
CA ALA A 122 7.11 -13.74 10.32
C ALA A 122 7.86 -13.86 8.98
N ARG A 123 7.50 -13.01 8.01
CA ARG A 123 8.20 -12.89 6.73
C ARG A 123 9.67 -12.53 6.91
N ALA A 124 9.97 -11.56 7.78
CA ALA A 124 11.35 -11.16 8.05
C ALA A 124 12.18 -12.29 8.68
N LYS A 125 11.60 -13.04 9.63
CA LYS A 125 12.26 -14.22 10.22
C LYS A 125 12.52 -15.31 9.17
N ALA A 126 11.53 -15.59 8.32
CA ALA A 126 11.69 -16.56 7.24
C ALA A 126 12.79 -16.13 6.26
N TRP A 127 12.83 -14.85 5.87
CA TRP A 127 13.90 -14.29 5.05
C TRP A 127 15.29 -14.49 5.71
N GLN A 128 15.45 -14.11 6.97
CA GLN A 128 16.70 -14.27 7.72
C GLN A 128 17.17 -15.73 7.81
N ALA A 129 16.24 -16.67 8.03
CA ALA A 129 16.56 -18.09 8.09
C ALA A 129 17.17 -18.59 6.76
N HIS A 130 16.66 -18.11 5.63
CA HIS A 130 17.16 -18.47 4.30
C HIS A 130 18.43 -17.71 3.90
N GLN A 131 18.71 -16.57 4.52
CA GLN A 131 19.92 -15.81 4.24
C GLN A 131 21.21 -16.44 4.76
N SER A 132 21.15 -17.45 5.63
CA SER A 132 22.33 -18.19 6.10
C SER A 132 23.08 -18.93 4.97
N THR A 133 22.56 -18.90 3.74
CA THR A 133 23.12 -19.52 2.53
C THR A 133 23.55 -18.55 1.42
N VAL A 134 23.31 -17.23 1.53
CA VAL A 134 23.59 -16.25 0.46
C VAL A 134 24.30 -14.99 1.00
N VAL A 135 25.19 -14.41 0.20
CA VAL A 135 26.20 -13.37 0.49
C VAL A 135 25.66 -12.04 1.10
N ASP A 136 24.35 -11.80 1.11
CA ASP A 136 23.71 -10.53 1.54
C ASP A 136 23.82 -10.20 3.06
N THR A 137 24.31 -11.12 3.91
CA THR A 137 24.32 -10.96 5.38
C THR A 137 25.56 -10.35 6.00
N GLN A 138 26.66 -10.13 5.26
CA GLN A 138 27.87 -9.55 5.86
C GLN A 138 27.60 -8.16 6.45
N ILE A 139 26.67 -7.41 5.86
CA ILE A 139 26.28 -6.08 6.36
C ILE A 139 25.70 -6.17 7.78
N PHE A 140 24.76 -7.08 8.04
CA PHE A 140 24.07 -7.14 9.34
C PHE A 140 24.92 -7.71 10.47
N GLN A 141 25.92 -8.54 10.16
CA GLN A 141 26.81 -9.12 11.17
C GLN A 141 27.87 -8.13 11.68
N GLU A 142 28.20 -7.09 10.92
CA GLU A 142 29.21 -6.09 11.28
C GLU A 142 28.64 -4.92 12.12
N ILE A 143 27.33 -4.89 12.34
CA ILE A 143 26.64 -3.71 12.89
C ILE A 143 26.32 -3.90 14.38
N ASP A 144 27.08 -3.25 15.25
CA ASP A 144 26.75 -3.15 16.68
C ASP A 144 26.04 -1.82 16.98
N ILE A 145 24.70 -1.83 17.02
CA ILE A 145 23.85 -0.69 17.45
C ILE A 145 23.37 -0.87 18.91
N SER A 146 23.94 -1.81 19.67
CA SER A 146 23.46 -2.14 21.02
C SER A 146 23.59 -0.98 22.02
N ALA A 147 24.52 -0.04 21.77
CA ALA A 147 24.84 1.08 22.66
C ALA A 147 23.96 2.34 22.46
N MET A 148 22.87 2.27 21.71
CA MET A 148 22.12 3.47 21.33
C MET A 148 21.37 4.11 22.52
N THR A 149 21.48 5.43 22.67
CA THR A 149 20.64 6.23 23.59
C THR A 149 19.24 6.40 22.99
N ILE A 150 18.21 6.40 23.83
CA ILE A 150 16.82 6.62 23.39
C ILE A 150 16.72 8.02 22.77
N PHE A 151 16.41 8.12 21.49
CA PHE A 151 16.05 9.38 20.86
C PHE A 151 14.54 9.54 20.87
N SER A 152 14.06 10.58 21.56
CA SER A 152 12.65 10.96 21.59
C SER A 152 12.50 12.27 20.82
N SER A 153 12.43 12.22 19.48
CA SER A 153 12.13 13.41 18.68
C SER A 153 10.71 13.35 18.13
N LYS A 154 9.77 13.98 18.85
CA LYS A 154 8.39 14.19 18.37
C LYS A 154 8.30 15.15 17.17
N ALA A 155 9.37 15.89 16.87
CA ALA A 155 9.48 16.75 15.69
C ALA A 155 9.47 15.96 14.35
N PHE A 156 9.67 14.63 14.40
CA PHE A 156 9.75 13.80 13.20
C PHE A 156 8.42 13.67 12.43
N ARG A 157 7.25 13.95 13.04
CA ARG A 157 5.94 13.82 12.37
C ARG A 157 5.48 15.07 11.62
N SER A 158 5.78 16.26 12.12
CA SER A 158 5.32 17.53 11.51
C SER A 158 6.19 18.01 10.35
N GLY A 159 7.32 17.35 10.06
CA GLY A 159 8.28 17.84 9.07
C GLY A 159 8.96 19.15 9.47
N ASP A 160 8.73 19.58 10.71
CA ASP A 160 9.25 20.82 11.27
C ASP A 160 10.58 20.50 11.97
N ASN A 161 11.68 21.11 11.51
CA ASN A 161 13.01 20.87 12.07
C ASN A 161 13.19 21.45 13.50
N SER A 162 12.11 21.93 14.12
CA SER A 162 12.10 22.43 15.50
C SER A 162 12.04 21.25 16.48
N ILE A 163 13.23 20.82 16.92
CA ILE A 163 13.40 19.78 17.94
C ILE A 163 12.98 20.37 19.30
N HIS A 164 11.69 20.32 19.63
CA HIS A 164 11.23 20.53 21.00
C HIS A 164 11.10 19.17 21.71
N GLU A 165 12.04 18.91 22.61
CA GLU A 165 12.04 17.76 23.51
C GLU A 165 10.86 17.84 24.49
N GLN A 166 9.87 16.97 24.31
CA GLN A 166 8.89 16.67 25.35
C GLN A 166 8.84 15.15 25.57
N PHE A 167 9.42 14.72 26.68
CA PHE A 167 9.48 13.35 27.18
C PHE A 167 8.14 12.60 26.99
N ARG A 168 8.19 11.43 26.37
CA ARG A 168 7.21 10.35 26.56
C ARG A 168 7.96 9.21 27.22
N GLU A 169 7.51 8.76 28.38
CA GLU A 169 8.04 7.56 29.01
C GLU A 169 7.86 6.37 28.06
N SER A 170 8.93 5.58 27.91
CA SER A 170 8.94 4.36 27.10
C SER A 170 7.89 3.39 27.65
N THR A 171 6.72 3.38 27.01
CA THR A 171 5.67 2.41 27.35
C THR A 171 5.71 1.27 26.36
N GLN A 172 5.80 0.05 26.86
CA GLN A 172 5.93 -1.22 26.13
C GLN A 172 4.83 -1.54 25.10
N ASN A 173 3.83 -0.66 24.91
CA ASN A 173 2.79 -0.84 23.90
C ASN A 173 2.84 0.34 22.91
N PRO A 174 3.32 0.13 21.67
CA PRO A 174 3.43 1.19 20.66
C PRO A 174 2.06 1.68 20.16
N TYR A 175 0.96 0.98 20.44
CA TYR A 175 -0.40 1.30 19.96
C TYR A 175 -1.30 1.93 21.03
N LYS A 176 -0.74 2.69 21.98
CA LYS A 176 -1.52 3.30 23.08
C LYS A 176 -2.50 4.37 22.63
N THR A 177 -2.22 5.05 21.51
CA THR A 177 -3.12 6.03 20.92
C THR A 177 -3.38 5.72 19.45
N ALA A 178 -4.59 6.02 18.99
CA ALA A 178 -5.01 5.94 17.60
C ALA A 178 -4.32 6.98 16.68
N ASN A 179 -3.10 7.41 17.03
CA ASN A 179 -2.22 8.20 16.18
C ASN A 179 -0.89 7.49 15.91
N ASP A 180 -0.69 6.27 16.45
CA ASP A 180 0.62 5.62 16.47
C ASP A 180 0.82 4.56 15.36
N ILE A 181 0.14 4.67 14.20
CA ILE A 181 0.52 3.85 13.04
C ILE A 181 1.94 4.24 12.61
N LEU A 182 2.79 3.24 12.41
CA LEU A 182 4.16 3.42 11.95
C LEU A 182 4.28 3.01 10.48
N LEU A 183 5.22 3.62 9.77
CA LEU A 183 5.58 3.26 8.40
C LEU A 183 5.98 1.79 8.30
N LEU A 184 6.64 1.27 9.32
CA LEU A 184 7.00 -0.14 9.37
C LEU A 184 5.77 -1.07 9.50
N ASP A 185 4.63 -0.56 9.99
CA ASP A 185 3.36 -1.29 10.00
C ASP A 185 2.70 -1.23 8.63
N THR A 186 2.85 -0.14 7.87
CA THR A 186 2.22 0.02 6.55
C THR A 186 3.06 -0.49 5.39
N LEU A 187 4.36 -0.72 5.62
CA LEU A 187 5.32 -1.18 4.64
C LEU A 187 4.85 -2.44 3.88
N PRO A 188 4.31 -3.50 4.53
CA PRO A 188 3.84 -4.67 3.81
C PRO A 188 2.74 -4.33 2.81
N LEU A 189 1.78 -3.49 3.20
CA LEU A 189 0.72 -3.04 2.30
C LEU A 189 1.32 -2.27 1.13
N PHE A 190 2.19 -1.28 1.42
CA PHE A 190 2.89 -0.51 0.40
C PHE A 190 3.54 -1.39 -0.66
N MET A 191 4.36 -2.33 -0.22
CA MET A 191 5.10 -3.20 -1.13
C MET A 191 4.15 -4.13 -1.88
N GLU A 192 3.10 -4.62 -1.22
CA GLU A 192 2.16 -5.57 -1.78
C GLU A 192 1.37 -4.97 -2.95
N PHE A 193 0.63 -3.88 -2.69
CA PHE A 193 -0.21 -3.31 -3.73
C PHE A 193 0.65 -2.59 -4.78
N SER A 194 1.72 -1.87 -4.41
CA SER A 194 2.45 -1.07 -5.40
C SER A 194 3.24 -1.94 -6.39
N ALA A 195 3.79 -3.08 -5.95
CA ALA A 195 4.41 -4.03 -6.86
C ALA A 195 3.38 -4.72 -7.76
N ALA A 196 2.27 -5.19 -7.18
CA ALA A 196 1.20 -5.84 -7.94
C ALA A 196 0.64 -4.90 -9.02
N GLU A 197 0.27 -3.67 -8.67
CA GLU A 197 -0.32 -2.71 -9.61
C GLU A 197 0.61 -2.34 -10.76
N LEU A 198 1.91 -2.12 -10.48
CA LEU A 198 2.87 -1.77 -11.53
C LEU A 198 2.99 -2.89 -12.57
N LEU A 199 2.99 -4.14 -12.12
CA LEU A 199 3.17 -5.32 -12.96
C LEU A 199 1.90 -5.73 -13.70
N THR A 200 0.74 -5.70 -13.03
CA THR A 200 -0.51 -6.21 -13.61
C THR A 200 -1.28 -5.16 -14.37
N THR A 201 -1.27 -3.91 -13.90
CA THR A 201 -2.20 -2.88 -14.35
C THR A 201 -1.52 -1.89 -15.28
N CYS A 202 -0.27 -1.54 -14.97
CA CYS A 202 0.43 -0.50 -15.73
C CYS A 202 1.26 -1.04 -16.90
N GLU A 203 1.42 -2.37 -17.01
CA GLU A 203 2.46 -3.01 -17.86
C GLU A 203 3.83 -2.31 -17.69
N MET A 204 4.07 -1.73 -16.52
CA MET A 204 5.27 -0.98 -16.23
C MET A 204 6.28 -1.95 -15.65
N ASP A 205 7.44 -2.04 -16.30
CA ASP A 205 8.59 -2.67 -15.67
C ASP A 205 8.86 -2.02 -14.33
N ILE A 206 9.28 -2.82 -13.35
CA ILE A 206 9.78 -2.33 -12.06
C ILE A 206 10.90 -1.33 -12.33
N THR A 207 10.58 -0.05 -12.18
CA THR A 207 11.50 1.03 -12.51
C THR A 207 12.50 1.24 -11.38
N THR A 208 13.69 1.72 -11.74
CA THR A 208 14.70 2.17 -10.77
C THR A 208 14.15 3.24 -9.82
N ALA A 209 13.19 4.06 -10.29
CA ALA A 209 12.51 5.05 -9.48
C ALA A 209 11.64 4.42 -8.38
N TRP A 210 10.82 3.41 -8.72
CA TRP A 210 10.00 2.71 -7.73
C TRP A 210 10.87 1.94 -6.74
N VAL A 211 11.88 1.19 -7.20
CA VAL A 211 12.78 0.44 -6.30
C VAL A 211 13.49 1.41 -5.35
N GLY A 212 13.94 2.56 -5.86
CA GLY A 212 14.52 3.63 -5.05
C GLY A 212 13.56 4.17 -3.98
N LEU A 213 12.29 4.39 -4.33
CA LEU A 213 11.25 4.84 -3.40
C LEU A 213 10.93 3.77 -2.35
N ALA A 214 10.90 2.49 -2.74
CA ALA A 214 10.72 1.37 -1.81
C ALA A 214 11.87 1.28 -0.81
N GLY A 215 13.12 1.43 -1.27
CA GLY A 215 14.29 1.47 -0.38
C GLY A 215 14.26 2.67 0.58
N GLU A 216 13.81 3.84 0.10
CA GLU A 216 13.60 5.00 0.95
C GLU A 216 12.48 4.76 1.98
N TYR A 217 11.40 4.07 1.61
CA TYR A 217 10.34 3.68 2.53
C TYR A 217 10.88 2.80 3.66
N MET A 218 11.67 1.78 3.33
CA MET A 218 12.34 0.92 4.31
C MET A 218 13.24 1.75 5.24
N LEU A 219 14.03 2.67 4.68
CA LEU A 219 14.86 3.58 5.48
C LEU A 219 14.00 4.44 6.43
N GLN A 220 12.98 5.12 5.94
CA GLN A 220 12.10 5.97 6.74
C GLN A 220 11.38 5.17 7.84
N SER A 221 11.03 3.91 7.56
CA SER A 221 10.46 2.98 8.54
C SER A 221 11.43 2.71 9.68
N VAL A 222 12.71 2.49 9.39
CA VAL A 222 13.77 2.31 10.41
C VAL A 222 14.02 3.60 11.19
N LEU A 223 14.12 4.74 10.51
CA LEU A 223 14.28 6.04 11.16
C LEU A 223 13.13 6.31 12.13
N GLU A 224 11.91 5.96 11.77
CA GLU A 224 10.75 6.10 12.65
C GLU A 224 10.85 5.20 13.89
N GLN A 225 11.29 3.95 13.73
CA GLN A 225 11.49 3.04 14.87
C GLN A 225 12.56 3.56 15.84
N TYR A 226 13.67 4.11 15.35
CA TYR A 226 14.74 4.58 16.22
C TYR A 226 14.46 5.95 16.84
N LEU A 227 13.84 6.86 16.08
CA LEU A 227 13.67 8.27 16.50
C LEU A 227 12.32 8.57 17.17
N ILE A 228 11.27 7.79 16.87
CA ILE A 228 9.97 7.91 17.56
C ILE A 228 9.86 6.87 18.68
N GLN A 229 10.09 5.59 18.36
CA GLN A 229 9.87 4.50 19.33
C GLN A 229 11.07 4.27 20.25
N GLY A 230 12.23 4.83 19.93
CA GLY A 230 13.45 4.64 20.72
C GLY A 230 13.96 3.20 20.70
N LEU A 231 13.62 2.41 19.67
CA LEU A 231 14.09 1.04 19.52
C LEU A 231 15.60 1.01 19.30
N LYS A 232 16.24 -0.08 19.75
CA LYS A 232 17.68 -0.30 19.68
C LYS A 232 18.01 -1.57 18.91
N GLY A 233 19.25 -1.66 18.45
CA GLY A 233 19.74 -2.84 17.73
C GLY A 233 19.24 -2.90 16.30
N LEU A 234 19.40 -4.06 15.66
CA LEU A 234 19.18 -4.24 14.22
C LEU A 234 17.81 -4.76 13.84
N GLU A 235 17.00 -5.21 14.79
CA GLU A 235 15.81 -6.00 14.48
C GLU A 235 14.79 -5.22 13.62
N SER A 236 14.58 -3.94 13.91
CA SER A 236 13.74 -3.06 13.07
C SER A 236 14.28 -2.90 11.65
N ALA A 237 15.61 -2.79 11.50
CA ALA A 237 16.24 -2.69 10.19
C ALA A 237 16.13 -4.01 9.42
N LYS A 238 16.41 -5.14 10.06
CA LYS A 238 16.23 -6.45 9.45
C LYS A 238 14.78 -6.66 9.02
N GLU A 239 13.81 -6.26 9.85
CA GLU A 239 12.40 -6.37 9.51
C GLU A 239 12.00 -5.50 8.31
N ALA A 240 12.42 -4.23 8.29
CA ALA A 240 12.13 -3.31 7.20
C ALA A 240 12.72 -3.77 5.87
N PHE A 241 13.97 -4.25 5.90
CA PHE A 241 14.72 -4.60 4.69
C PHE A 241 14.54 -6.05 4.23
N ALA A 242 13.79 -6.87 4.97
CA ALA A 242 13.56 -8.28 4.63
C ALA A 242 12.53 -8.48 3.50
N TRP A 243 12.61 -7.73 2.40
CA TRP A 243 11.74 -7.84 1.22
C TRP A 243 12.44 -8.50 0.03
N GLY A 244 11.66 -9.17 -0.84
CA GLY A 244 12.14 -9.82 -2.06
C GLY A 244 12.44 -11.32 -1.94
N PHE A 245 11.83 -12.02 -0.98
CA PHE A 245 11.97 -13.48 -0.84
C PHE A 245 10.62 -14.12 -0.57
N GLY A 246 10.38 -15.28 -1.21
CA GLY A 246 9.16 -16.08 -1.19
C GLY A 246 8.78 -16.74 0.12
N ALA A 247 8.92 -16.00 1.20
CA ALA A 247 8.28 -16.29 2.47
C ALA A 247 6.79 -15.96 2.32
N LEU A 248 6.03 -16.92 1.78
CA LEU A 248 4.68 -17.34 2.18
C LEU A 248 4.15 -18.36 1.14
N LYS A 249 4.84 -19.49 0.95
CA LYS A 249 4.29 -20.67 0.26
C LYS A 249 3.62 -21.68 1.22
N ALA A 250 3.59 -21.41 2.51
CA ALA A 250 2.99 -22.31 3.50
C ALA A 250 1.80 -21.62 4.18
N ASP A 251 0.60 -22.10 3.89
CA ASP A 251 -0.63 -22.00 4.68
C ASP A 251 -1.55 -20.75 4.59
N GLU A 252 -1.31 -19.77 3.70
CA GLU A 252 -2.31 -18.72 3.47
C GLU A 252 -3.42 -19.19 2.51
N PRO A 253 -4.72 -19.10 2.90
CA PRO A 253 -5.80 -19.33 1.96
C PRO A 253 -5.69 -18.34 0.81
N SER A 254 -5.85 -18.84 -0.42
CA SER A 254 -5.72 -18.16 -1.72
C SER A 254 -6.55 -16.87 -1.92
N ASN A 255 -7.29 -16.44 -0.91
CA ASN A 255 -8.08 -15.20 -0.86
C ASN A 255 -7.39 -14.03 -0.16
N SER A 256 -6.18 -14.22 0.36
CA SER A 256 -5.38 -13.16 0.97
C SER A 256 -4.51 -12.48 -0.10
N MET A 257 -4.69 -11.17 -0.29
CA MET A 257 -3.87 -10.38 -1.23
C MET A 257 -2.36 -10.47 -0.93
N VAL A 258 -2.02 -10.85 0.31
CA VAL A 258 -0.67 -10.96 0.89
C VAL A 258 0.21 -11.98 0.18
N GLY A 259 -0.37 -13.05 -0.36
CA GLY A 259 0.39 -14.12 -1.00
C GLY A 259 0.87 -13.78 -2.41
N GLN A 260 0.22 -12.84 -3.11
CA GLN A 260 0.46 -12.58 -4.54
C GLN A 260 1.54 -11.53 -4.82
N ALA A 261 2.00 -10.75 -3.85
CA ALA A 261 3.02 -9.73 -4.11
C ALA A 261 4.47 -10.19 -3.94
N ASN A 262 4.69 -11.37 -3.36
CA ASN A 262 6.00 -12.01 -3.38
C ASN A 262 6.24 -12.79 -4.69
N THR A 263 5.17 -13.19 -5.38
CA THR A 263 5.26 -13.98 -6.61
C THR A 263 6.03 -13.32 -7.76
N PRO A 264 6.02 -11.99 -7.96
CA PRO A 264 6.78 -11.39 -9.06
C PRO A 264 8.30 -11.51 -8.92
N PHE A 265 8.79 -11.64 -7.69
CA PHE A 265 10.21 -11.76 -7.39
C PHE A 265 10.63 -13.23 -7.11
N ASP A 266 9.65 -14.14 -7.03
CA ASP A 266 9.86 -15.56 -6.69
C ASP A 266 9.92 -16.49 -7.90
N GLU A 267 9.29 -16.13 -9.03
CA GLU A 267 9.29 -16.98 -10.24
C GLU A 267 10.71 -17.19 -10.81
N ASP A 268 11.64 -16.31 -10.49
CA ASP A 268 13.03 -16.37 -10.94
C ASP A 268 13.93 -17.32 -10.13
N LEU A 269 13.45 -17.95 -9.05
CA LEU A 269 14.29 -18.82 -8.22
C LEU A 269 14.61 -20.18 -8.87
N HIS A 270 13.83 -20.60 -9.87
CA HIS A 270 14.11 -21.79 -10.69
C HIS A 270 14.91 -21.46 -11.96
N SER A 271 15.15 -20.18 -12.21
CA SER A 271 16.02 -19.68 -13.27
C SER A 271 17.45 -19.61 -12.74
N SER A 272 18.39 -20.20 -13.47
CA SER A 272 19.83 -20.19 -13.16
C SER A 272 20.45 -18.78 -13.17
N THR A 273 19.67 -17.77 -13.54
CA THR A 273 20.07 -16.36 -13.64
C THR A 273 19.14 -15.52 -12.77
N PRO A 274 19.66 -14.79 -11.76
CA PRO A 274 18.84 -13.82 -11.04
C PRO A 274 18.33 -12.79 -12.05
N SER A 275 17.03 -12.52 -12.03
CA SER A 275 16.48 -11.47 -12.88
C SER A 275 17.10 -10.11 -12.55
N SER A 276 17.05 -9.22 -13.53
CA SER A 276 17.49 -7.83 -13.36
C SER A 276 16.79 -7.14 -12.19
N GLN A 277 15.52 -7.49 -11.93
CA GLN A 277 14.70 -6.91 -10.87
C GLN A 277 15.15 -7.33 -9.46
N HIS A 278 15.47 -8.61 -9.24
CA HIS A 278 16.02 -9.09 -7.97
C HIS A 278 17.36 -8.40 -7.66
N THR A 279 18.20 -8.22 -8.68
CA THR A 279 19.49 -7.52 -8.56
C THR A 279 19.30 -6.05 -8.19
N MET A 280 18.36 -5.34 -8.82
CA MET A 280 18.07 -3.93 -8.48
C MET A 280 17.60 -3.75 -7.02
N LEU A 281 16.72 -4.62 -6.53
CA LEU A 281 16.25 -4.53 -5.15
C LEU A 281 17.37 -4.86 -4.15
N ALA A 282 18.23 -5.85 -4.46
CA ALA A 282 19.41 -6.14 -3.65
C ALA A 282 20.36 -4.95 -3.57
N ASP A 283 20.67 -4.32 -4.70
CA ASP A 283 21.54 -3.13 -4.76
C ASP A 283 20.97 -1.96 -3.95
N VAL A 284 19.66 -1.72 -4.04
CA VAL A 284 19.00 -0.66 -3.28
C VAL A 284 18.99 -0.95 -1.78
N ARG A 285 18.72 -2.20 -1.37
CA ARG A 285 18.81 -2.61 0.04
C ARG A 285 20.23 -2.40 0.57
N GLN A 286 21.24 -2.89 -0.15
CA GLN A 286 22.66 -2.71 0.19
C GLN A 286 23.01 -1.22 0.35
N LYS A 287 22.58 -0.38 -0.60
CA LYS A 287 22.79 1.06 -0.55
C LYS A 287 22.24 1.65 0.74
N PHE A 288 20.94 1.49 1.01
CA PHE A 288 20.31 2.13 2.17
C PHE A 288 20.77 1.55 3.51
N LEU A 289 21.06 0.25 3.58
CA LEU A 289 21.66 -0.35 4.78
C LEU A 289 23.04 0.21 5.07
N SER A 290 23.89 0.39 4.04
CA SER A 290 25.22 1.00 4.21
C SER A 290 25.16 2.46 4.67
N GLU A 291 24.04 3.14 4.42
CA GLU A 291 23.81 4.51 4.84
C GLU A 291 23.29 4.62 6.27
N LEU A 292 22.54 3.63 6.76
CA LEU A 292 22.15 3.53 8.16
C LEU A 292 23.34 3.44 9.11
N LEU A 293 24.51 3.06 8.60
CA LEU A 293 25.73 2.92 9.39
C LEU A 293 26.51 4.20 9.57
N PRO A 294 26.98 4.48 10.79
CA PRO A 294 27.86 5.61 11.02
C PRO A 294 29.13 5.45 10.21
N LYS A 295 29.38 6.40 9.30
CA LYS A 295 30.61 6.45 8.52
C LYS A 295 31.71 7.16 9.32
N ASN A 296 32.94 6.68 9.20
CA ASN A 296 34.15 7.35 9.69
C ASN A 296 34.20 7.56 11.23
N GLY A 297 33.73 6.59 12.02
CA GLY A 297 33.79 6.64 13.48
C GLY A 297 32.92 7.72 14.12
N LYS A 298 31.97 8.29 13.37
CA LYS A 298 30.96 9.20 13.91
C LYS A 298 29.96 8.42 14.77
N ASP A 299 29.35 9.12 15.72
CA ASP A 299 28.25 8.56 16.51
C ASP A 299 27.00 8.32 15.63
N MET A 300 26.22 7.31 16.01
CA MET A 300 24.95 6.95 15.41
C MET A 300 23.93 8.09 15.47
N GLU A 301 23.91 8.89 16.53
CA GLU A 301 23.06 10.08 16.60
C GLU A 301 23.34 11.04 15.44
N PHE A 302 24.62 11.34 15.22
CA PHE A 302 25.04 12.20 14.13
C PHE A 302 24.63 11.59 12.78
N ASN A 303 24.78 10.27 12.62
CA ASN A 303 24.40 9.60 11.38
C ASN A 303 22.89 9.68 11.13
N LEU A 304 22.06 9.42 12.14
CA LEU A 304 20.61 9.53 12.00
C LEU A 304 20.16 10.96 11.69
N LYS A 305 20.72 11.97 12.37
CA LYS A 305 20.45 13.38 12.06
C LYS A 305 20.87 13.74 10.64
N TYR A 306 22.01 13.23 10.17
CA TYR A 306 22.44 13.40 8.78
C TYR A 306 21.45 12.75 7.80
N LEU A 307 20.95 11.54 8.09
CA LEU A 307 19.97 10.86 7.26
C LEU A 307 18.63 11.60 7.20
N LEU A 308 18.19 12.24 8.29
CA LEU A 308 17.00 13.10 8.27
C LEU A 308 17.15 14.28 7.31
N THR A 309 18.33 14.88 7.24
CA THR A 309 18.63 15.97 6.31
C THR A 309 18.75 15.46 4.87
N LYS A 310 19.35 14.28 4.68
CA LYS A 310 19.56 13.69 3.34
C LYS A 310 18.27 13.12 2.74
N TYR A 311 17.43 12.52 3.57
CA TYR A 311 16.14 11.93 3.21
C TYR A 311 15.02 12.63 3.98
N PRO A 312 14.69 13.87 3.59
CA PRO A 312 13.67 14.64 4.27
C PRO A 312 12.30 13.98 4.13
N ARG A 313 11.57 13.91 5.25
CA ARG A 313 10.27 13.22 5.33
C ARG A 313 9.23 13.81 4.39
N ARG A 314 9.11 15.14 4.32
CA ARG A 314 8.09 15.80 3.49
C ARG A 314 8.21 15.41 2.00
N PRO A 315 9.37 15.54 1.34
CA PRO A 315 9.55 15.06 -0.04
C PRO A 315 9.29 13.56 -0.21
N PHE A 316 9.61 12.72 0.77
CA PHE A 316 9.27 11.30 0.74
C PHE A 316 7.74 11.09 0.69
N PHE A 317 6.98 11.71 1.59
CA PHE A 317 5.51 11.62 1.60
C PHE A 317 4.89 12.14 0.29
N GLN A 318 5.43 13.22 -0.27
CA GLN A 318 5.01 13.75 -1.57
C GLN A 318 5.26 12.76 -2.71
N ARG A 319 6.40 12.07 -2.73
CA ARG A 319 6.69 11.02 -3.72
C ARG A 319 5.73 9.84 -3.58
N ILE A 320 5.39 9.44 -2.35
CA ILE A 320 4.38 8.38 -2.12
C ILE A 320 3.01 8.83 -2.64
N ALA A 321 2.55 10.03 -2.29
CA ALA A 321 1.29 10.55 -2.80
C ALA A 321 1.25 10.59 -4.34
N SER A 322 2.32 11.07 -4.97
CA SER A 322 2.44 11.11 -6.43
C SER A 322 2.42 9.72 -7.06
N LEU A 323 3.03 8.71 -6.42
CA LEU A 323 2.91 7.33 -6.86
C LEU A 323 1.46 6.84 -6.77
N LEU A 324 0.76 7.06 -5.65
CA LEU A 324 -0.64 6.64 -5.48
C LEU A 324 -1.57 7.28 -6.53
N GLU A 325 -1.34 8.54 -6.87
CA GLU A 325 -2.05 9.22 -7.95
C GLU A 325 -1.76 8.62 -9.31
N THR A 326 -0.49 8.28 -9.58
CA THR A 326 -0.11 7.60 -10.82
C THR A 326 -0.81 6.25 -10.92
N LEU A 327 -0.83 5.47 -9.85
CA LEU A 327 -1.52 4.17 -9.82
C LEU A 327 -3.04 4.33 -10.02
N LEU A 328 -3.67 5.34 -9.42
CA LEU A 328 -5.10 5.60 -9.63
C LEU A 328 -5.40 6.05 -11.06
N THR A 329 -4.53 6.84 -11.68
CA THR A 329 -4.76 7.40 -13.03
C THR A 329 -4.49 6.39 -14.14
N VAL A 330 -3.56 5.46 -13.96
CA VAL A 330 -3.30 4.38 -14.91
C VAL A 330 -4.44 3.35 -14.91
N GLN A 331 -5.13 3.17 -13.78
CA GLN A 331 -6.34 2.37 -13.72
C GLN A 331 -7.46 3.00 -14.56
N SER A 332 -8.04 2.24 -15.49
CA SER A 332 -9.23 2.70 -16.23
C SER A 332 -10.34 3.07 -15.25
N PRO A 333 -11.06 4.20 -15.39
CA PRO A 333 -12.14 4.53 -14.46
C PRO A 333 -13.24 3.46 -14.46
N PRO A 334 -13.90 3.21 -13.31
CA PRO A 334 -15.06 2.32 -13.23
C PRO A 334 -16.14 2.71 -14.24
N ALA A 335 -16.95 1.74 -14.69
CA ALA A 335 -18.01 1.98 -15.68
C ALA A 335 -18.97 3.11 -15.26
N LEU A 336 -19.35 3.17 -13.98
CA LEU A 336 -20.22 4.25 -13.47
C LEU A 336 -19.52 5.61 -13.48
N SER A 337 -18.22 5.68 -13.20
CA SER A 337 -17.43 6.91 -13.33
C SER A 337 -17.33 7.36 -14.79
N LYS A 338 -17.09 6.42 -15.72
CA LYS A 338 -17.10 6.71 -17.16
C LYS A 338 -18.46 7.23 -17.62
N PHE A 339 -19.55 6.64 -17.12
CA PHE A 339 -20.91 7.09 -17.40
C PHE A 339 -21.16 8.54 -16.91
N GLU A 340 -20.71 8.87 -15.69
CA GLU A 340 -20.76 10.24 -15.16
C GLU A 340 -19.91 11.23 -15.97
N LEU A 341 -18.80 10.78 -16.54
CA LEU A 341 -17.91 11.63 -17.32
C LEU A 341 -18.31 11.75 -18.80
N GLY A 342 -19.33 11.03 -19.26
CA GLY A 342 -19.68 11.05 -20.69
C GLY A 342 -18.82 10.10 -21.55
N LEU A 343 -18.09 9.17 -20.94
CA LEU A 343 -17.01 8.38 -21.54
C LEU A 343 -17.29 6.87 -21.56
N LEU A 344 -18.55 6.45 -21.41
CA LEU A 344 -18.89 5.03 -21.42
C LEU A 344 -18.83 4.46 -22.84
N ASP A 345 -17.99 3.44 -23.03
CA ASP A 345 -17.80 2.76 -24.31
C ASP A 345 -19.11 2.14 -24.82
N GLY A 346 -19.37 2.26 -26.13
CA GLY A 346 -20.51 1.61 -26.79
C GLY A 346 -21.84 2.38 -26.78
N LEU A 347 -21.89 3.58 -26.21
CA LEU A 347 -23.04 4.51 -26.34
C LEU A 347 -22.63 5.77 -27.10
N SER A 348 -23.49 6.24 -28.00
CA SER A 348 -23.36 7.56 -28.60
C SER A 348 -23.65 8.66 -27.58
N ALA A 349 -23.20 9.89 -27.85
CA ALA A 349 -23.43 11.04 -26.96
C ALA A 349 -24.94 11.28 -26.69
N SER A 350 -25.79 11.11 -27.71
CA SER A 350 -27.24 11.29 -27.56
C SER A 350 -27.90 10.18 -26.74
N GLU A 351 -27.45 8.93 -26.89
CA GLU A 351 -27.90 7.81 -26.06
C GLU A 351 -27.48 8.00 -24.61
N MET A 352 -26.25 8.47 -24.39
CA MET A 352 -25.75 8.72 -23.05
C MET A 352 -26.53 9.84 -22.35
N GLU A 353 -26.80 10.95 -23.05
CA GLU A 353 -27.63 12.04 -22.53
C GLU A 353 -29.09 11.59 -22.28
N ALA A 354 -29.65 10.74 -23.15
CA ALA A 354 -30.97 10.16 -22.93
C ALA A 354 -31.02 9.26 -21.69
N VAL A 355 -29.98 8.46 -21.44
CA VAL A 355 -29.90 7.63 -20.23
C VAL A 355 -29.70 8.50 -18.98
N ARG A 356 -28.79 9.49 -19.01
CA ARG A 356 -28.56 10.44 -17.91
C ARG A 356 -29.84 11.15 -17.48
N ASN A 357 -30.61 11.64 -18.45
CA ASN A 357 -31.92 12.25 -18.23
C ASN A 357 -32.94 11.28 -17.59
N ARG A 358 -32.90 9.99 -17.95
CA ARG A 358 -33.79 8.96 -17.37
C ARG A 358 -33.43 8.60 -15.93
N VAL A 359 -32.14 8.57 -15.60
CA VAL A 359 -31.66 8.17 -14.26
C VAL A 359 -31.48 9.37 -13.32
N GLY A 360 -31.77 10.58 -13.78
CA GLY A 360 -31.73 11.80 -12.96
C GLY A 360 -30.33 12.36 -12.71
N CYS A 361 -29.33 11.93 -13.46
CA CYS A 361 -27.99 12.53 -13.46
C CYS A 361 -28.00 13.72 -14.43
N ARG A 362 -27.92 14.96 -13.92
CA ARG A 362 -27.79 16.17 -14.74
C ARG A 362 -26.35 16.64 -14.82
#